data_AF-A0A2D5V1Z7-F1
#
_entry.id   AF-A0A2D5V1Z7-F1
#
_cell.length_a   1.000
_cell.length_b   1.000
_cell.length_c   1.000
_cell.angle_alpha   90.00
_cell.angle_beta   90.00
_cell.angle_gamma   90.00
#
_symmetry.space_group_name_H-M   'P 1'
#
loop_
_entity.id
_entity.type
_entity.pdbx_description
1 polymer ?
#
loop_
_entity_poly.entity_id
_entity_poly.type
_entity_poly.pdbx_seq_one_letter_code
_entity_poly.pdbx_strand_id
1 'polypeptide(L)'
;VHASYKLLTDILRNQLGFEGVILTDWEDINKLCDRDKVAVNRKQAIEMAINAGIDMSMVPYEYEEFTDYLFELVEEGKVKMSRIDDATRKILKLKFELDLFETPVTNYKDYPKFGSEESNKLAYESASESITLLKNNNSILPLKKGAKILVTGPNANTMNSLNGAWTYNWQGKFTDMYVDGVPANLMATVEKEGNMNSKVVKDNLNPKAYNTIYEAFSKTYGEENVSFLPGVSYKKNGSFYDMMEDDIQKVVDAAKYHDYILLCLGENCYTEKPGDLNDLNLHKLQLKLANALSKCGKPIILVLNIGRPRLISEIEPLMSAVLNIYLPGNLGGDALVDIVNGKVNPSGKLPYTYPAFPNSLSTYYYKPSEVQNNSQGAYNYVGELNNLYEFGYGLSYTNFEYKDIAIENDSINADDSLNISLTVYNSGDLDGQEVVQVYVSDLFASISPDNKRLRAFDKVFIKSGESKKLFFSIPAKDFSFVNLENKYVVESGDFTLHVGGNSKDLTSINFFVR
;
A
#
# COMPACT_ATOMS: atom_id res chain seq x y z
N VAL A 1 13.68 19.07 5.38
CA VAL A 1 12.80 19.73 4.38
C VAL A 1 12.32 21.09 4.88
N HIS A 2 11.92 21.19 6.15
CA HIS A 2 11.22 22.35 6.73
C HIS A 2 12.00 23.67 6.78
N ALA A 3 13.32 23.67 6.61
CA ALA A 3 14.12 24.88 6.45
C ALA A 3 14.62 25.11 5.00
N SER A 4 14.12 24.35 4.02
CA SER A 4 14.63 24.39 2.64
C SER A 4 13.85 25.36 1.77
N TYR A 5 14.39 26.58 1.59
CA TYR A 5 13.84 27.56 0.64
C TYR A 5 13.76 27.00 -0.79
N LYS A 6 14.80 26.25 -1.20
CA LYS A 6 14.86 25.62 -2.52
C LYS A 6 13.68 24.68 -2.77
N LEU A 7 13.32 23.83 -1.79
CA LEU A 7 12.21 22.89 -1.96
C LEU A 7 10.86 23.61 -1.85
N LEU A 8 10.67 24.40 -0.79
CA LEU A 8 9.36 24.94 -0.43
C LEU A 8 8.97 26.17 -1.24
N THR A 9 9.93 27.00 -1.64
CA THR A 9 9.67 28.23 -2.39
C THR A 9 10.13 28.11 -3.84
N ASP A 10 11.39 27.79 -4.11
CA ASP A 10 11.86 27.77 -5.51
C ASP A 10 11.17 26.68 -6.34
N ILE A 11 11.13 25.44 -5.85
CA ILE A 11 10.51 24.34 -6.58
C ILE A 11 8.99 24.38 -6.43
N LEU A 12 8.48 24.26 -5.21
CA LEU A 12 7.03 24.11 -5.00
C LEU A 12 6.23 25.35 -5.43
N ARG A 13 6.64 26.56 -5.02
CA ARG A 13 5.88 27.78 -5.39
C ARG A 13 6.26 28.31 -6.77
N ASN A 14 7.55 28.54 -7.02
CA ASN A 14 7.96 29.29 -8.20
C ASN A 14 7.94 28.42 -9.46
N GLN A 15 8.43 27.17 -9.40
CA GLN A 15 8.46 26.28 -10.57
C GLN A 15 7.15 25.53 -10.78
N LEU A 16 6.56 24.96 -9.72
CA LEU A 16 5.31 24.19 -9.82
C LEU A 16 4.04 25.05 -9.68
N GLY A 17 4.17 26.33 -9.32
CA GLY A 17 3.03 27.25 -9.25
C GLY A 17 2.10 27.02 -8.06
N PHE A 18 2.56 26.39 -6.98
CA PHE A 18 1.70 26.07 -5.83
C PHE A 18 1.28 27.32 -5.05
N GLU A 19 -0.02 27.63 -5.08
CA GLU A 19 -0.61 28.77 -4.37
C GLU A 19 -1.22 28.42 -3.00
N GLY A 20 -1.25 27.13 -2.64
CA GLY A 20 -1.87 26.65 -1.41
C GLY A 20 -1.02 26.87 -0.15
N VAL A 21 -1.53 26.37 0.97
CA VAL A 21 -0.92 26.47 2.31
C VAL A 21 0.12 25.36 2.51
N ILE A 22 1.32 25.74 2.95
CA ILE A 22 2.37 24.82 3.41
C ILE A 22 2.30 24.71 4.93
N LEU A 23 1.88 23.54 5.41
CA LEU A 23 1.79 23.18 6.83
C LEU A 23 2.95 22.26 7.20
N THR A 24 3.54 22.45 8.39
CA THR A 24 4.54 21.50 8.90
C THR A 24 3.90 20.21 9.39
N ASP A 25 4.68 19.14 9.40
CA ASP A 25 4.37 17.96 10.21
C ASP A 25 4.58 18.27 11.72
N TRP A 26 4.19 17.33 12.57
CA TRP A 26 4.16 17.43 14.03
C TRP A 26 5.51 17.88 14.60
N GLU A 27 5.54 19.05 15.23
CA GLU A 27 6.72 19.63 15.89
C GLU A 27 7.95 19.89 14.99
N ASP A 28 7.84 19.80 13.67
CA ASP A 28 9.04 19.78 12.82
C ASP A 28 9.84 21.10 12.80
N ILE A 29 9.22 22.23 13.16
CA ILE A 29 9.98 23.47 13.41
C ILE A 29 10.88 23.30 14.63
N ASN A 30 10.37 22.78 15.75
CA ASN A 30 11.16 22.54 16.95
C ASN A 30 12.27 21.51 16.68
N LYS A 31 11.99 20.49 15.86
CA LYS A 31 12.96 19.45 15.49
C LYS A 31 14.16 19.98 14.69
N LEU A 32 14.07 21.12 14.00
CA LEU A 32 15.25 21.77 13.40
C LEU A 32 16.32 22.12 14.45
N CYS A 33 15.89 22.48 15.67
CA CYS A 33 16.76 22.72 16.82
C CYS A 33 16.99 21.43 17.62
N ASP A 34 15.92 20.74 18.01
CA ASP A 34 15.98 19.71 19.04
C ASP A 34 16.51 18.37 18.51
N ARG A 35 16.25 18.05 17.23
CA ARG A 35 16.67 16.81 16.55
C ARG A 35 17.83 17.04 15.58
N ASP A 36 17.67 17.95 14.63
CA ASP A 36 18.55 18.08 13.47
C ASP A 36 19.76 18.99 13.71
N LYS A 37 19.70 19.82 14.76
CA LYS A 37 20.80 20.73 15.18
C LYS A 37 21.24 21.70 14.07
N VAL A 38 20.32 22.08 13.18
CA VAL A 38 20.58 23.10 12.14
C VAL A 38 20.27 24.52 12.62
N ALA A 39 19.54 24.64 13.73
CA ALA A 39 19.28 25.88 14.44
C ALA A 39 19.84 25.77 15.88
N VAL A 40 20.45 26.85 16.38
CA VAL A 40 21.04 26.90 17.72
C VAL A 40 20.01 27.08 18.84
N ASN A 41 18.80 27.53 18.49
CA ASN A 41 17.65 27.67 19.38
C ASN A 41 16.35 27.66 18.55
N ARG A 42 15.20 27.59 19.24
CA ARG A 42 13.87 27.54 18.62
C ARG A 42 13.53 28.82 17.85
N LYS A 43 13.95 30.00 18.34
CA LYS A 43 13.77 31.28 17.61
C LYS A 43 14.44 31.24 16.23
N GLN A 44 15.69 30.79 16.13
CA GLN A 44 16.37 30.62 14.84
C GLN A 44 15.67 29.56 13.96
N ALA A 45 15.16 28.47 14.55
CA ALA A 45 14.41 27.47 13.80
C ALA A 45 13.14 28.05 13.16
N ILE A 46 12.41 28.90 13.88
CA ILE A 46 11.23 29.62 13.38
C ILE A 46 11.62 30.57 12.25
N GLU A 47 12.68 31.37 12.41
CA GLU A 47 13.21 32.24 11.36
C GLU A 47 13.47 31.46 10.06
N MET A 48 14.20 30.35 10.17
CA MET A 48 14.54 29.49 9.04
C MET A 48 13.29 28.91 8.36
N ALA A 49 12.36 28.36 9.13
CA ALA A 49 11.16 27.69 8.62
C ALA A 49 10.21 28.66 7.89
N ILE A 50 9.91 29.80 8.52
CA ILE A 50 8.97 30.80 7.97
C ILE A 50 9.54 31.47 6.71
N ASN A 51 10.83 31.85 6.75
CA ASN A 51 11.49 32.42 5.58
C ASN A 51 11.67 31.39 4.45
N ALA A 52 11.77 30.09 4.76
CA ALA A 52 11.87 29.03 3.75
C ALA A 52 10.59 28.84 2.92
N GLY A 53 9.40 29.14 3.48
CA GLY A 53 8.15 29.01 2.73
C GLY A 53 6.95 28.51 3.54
N ILE A 54 7.17 28.02 4.76
CA ILE A 54 6.08 27.51 5.63
C ILE A 54 5.08 28.61 5.94
N ASP A 55 3.80 28.27 5.87
CA ASP A 55 2.69 29.18 6.17
C ASP A 55 2.05 28.89 7.52
N MET A 56 1.96 27.61 7.90
CA MET A 56 1.32 27.18 9.14
C MET A 56 2.22 26.23 9.92
N SER A 57 2.36 26.50 11.21
CA SER A 57 3.14 25.69 12.15
C SER A 57 2.23 24.67 12.85
N MET A 58 2.62 23.40 12.80
CA MET A 58 2.06 22.34 13.66
C MET A 58 2.95 22.14 14.90
N VAL A 59 3.28 23.23 15.60
CA VAL A 59 3.78 23.17 16.98
C VAL A 59 2.55 23.03 17.89
N PRO A 60 2.34 21.85 18.50
CA PRO A 60 1.05 21.51 19.09
C PRO A 60 0.93 21.91 20.56
N TYR A 61 2.04 22.16 21.25
CA TYR A 61 2.06 22.43 22.70
C TYR A 61 2.61 23.82 23.02
N GLU A 62 3.80 24.17 22.53
CA GLU A 62 4.47 25.45 22.82
C GLU A 62 4.11 26.55 21.81
N TYR A 63 2.82 26.68 21.48
CA TYR A 63 2.38 27.64 20.46
C TYR A 63 2.59 29.10 20.89
N GLU A 64 2.54 29.40 22.19
CA GLU A 64 2.83 30.73 22.75
C GLU A 64 4.29 31.13 22.50
N GLU A 65 5.23 30.23 22.81
CA GLU A 65 6.66 30.43 22.54
C GLU A 65 6.91 30.63 21.03
N PHE A 66 6.22 29.86 20.18
CA PHE A 66 6.30 30.04 18.74
C PHE A 66 5.82 31.45 18.32
N THR A 67 4.69 31.92 18.85
CA THR A 67 4.15 33.24 18.50
C THR A 67 5.02 34.38 18.99
N ASP A 68 5.53 34.30 20.22
CA ASP A 68 6.37 35.34 20.82
C ASP A 68 7.67 35.50 20.03
N TYR A 69 8.37 34.40 19.74
CA TYR A 69 9.58 34.46 18.94
C TYR A 69 9.32 34.92 17.50
N LEU A 70 8.20 34.56 16.88
CA LEU A 70 7.86 35.07 15.55
C LEU A 70 7.62 36.58 15.57
N PHE A 71 6.97 37.11 16.60
CA PHE A 71 6.78 38.54 16.78
C PHE A 71 8.12 39.26 16.94
N GLU A 72 8.99 38.76 17.83
CA GLU A 72 10.33 39.32 18.01
C GLU A 72 11.15 39.29 16.70
N LEU A 73 11.10 38.20 15.94
CA LEU A 73 11.79 38.10 14.65
C LEU A 73 11.29 39.12 13.62
N VAL A 74 10.01 39.48 13.68
CA VAL A 74 9.43 40.54 12.84
C VAL A 74 9.91 41.92 13.29
N GLU A 75 9.90 42.20 14.60
CA GLU A 75 10.42 43.46 15.15
C GLU A 75 11.92 43.65 14.87
N GLU A 76 12.69 42.56 14.93
CA GLU A 76 14.12 42.52 14.59
C GLU A 76 14.38 42.59 13.08
N GLY A 77 13.34 42.53 12.23
CA GLY A 77 13.43 42.54 10.77
C GLY A 77 14.02 41.26 10.16
N LYS A 78 14.12 40.18 10.95
CA LYS A 78 14.59 38.85 10.53
C LYS A 78 13.54 38.08 9.73
N VAL A 79 12.26 38.33 10.02
CA VAL A 79 11.13 37.91 9.18
C VAL A 79 10.41 39.17 8.71
N LYS A 80 10.22 39.31 7.39
CA LYS A 80 9.55 40.49 6.83
C LYS A 80 8.05 40.42 7.08
N MET A 81 7.41 41.54 7.39
CA MET A 81 5.93 41.63 7.44
C MET A 81 5.26 41.12 6.16
N SER A 82 5.85 41.37 4.99
CA SER A 82 5.33 40.84 3.73
C SER A 82 5.28 39.31 3.67
N ARG A 83 6.17 38.60 4.39
CA ARG A 83 6.15 37.13 4.50
C ARG A 83 5.00 36.67 5.40
N ILE A 84 4.74 37.41 6.49
CA ILE A 84 3.60 37.16 7.39
C ILE A 84 2.28 37.41 6.66
N ASP A 85 2.16 38.53 5.94
CA ASP A 85 0.98 38.86 5.14
C ASP A 85 0.73 37.78 4.08
N ASP A 86 1.78 37.30 3.43
CA ASP A 86 1.72 36.27 2.40
C ASP A 86 1.26 34.90 2.96
N ALA A 87 1.79 34.46 4.11
CA ALA A 87 1.35 33.24 4.78
C ALA A 87 -0.11 33.36 5.27
N THR A 88 -0.42 34.46 5.94
CA THR A 88 -1.76 34.74 6.48
C THR A 88 -2.80 34.80 5.37
N ARG A 89 -2.49 35.48 4.25
CA ARG A 89 -3.39 35.55 3.09
C ARG A 89 -3.73 34.17 2.55
N LYS A 90 -2.78 33.23 2.47
CA LYS A 90 -3.06 31.86 2.00
C LYS A 90 -3.96 31.09 2.96
N ILE A 91 -3.73 31.23 4.26
CA ILE A 91 -4.59 30.60 5.27
C ILE A 91 -6.00 31.19 5.21
N LEU A 92 -6.15 32.51 5.09
CA LEU A 92 -7.45 33.17 4.97
C LEU A 92 -8.15 32.80 3.65
N LYS A 93 -7.41 32.75 2.53
CA LYS A 93 -7.92 32.27 1.23
C LYS A 93 -8.45 30.85 1.36
N LEU A 94 -7.68 29.93 1.95
CA LEU A 94 -8.13 28.55 2.19
C LEU A 94 -9.40 28.49 3.05
N LYS A 95 -9.47 29.28 4.14
CA LYS A 95 -10.68 29.35 4.98
C LYS A 95 -11.89 29.91 4.21
N PHE A 96 -11.68 30.86 3.31
CA PHE A 96 -12.72 31.40 2.46
C PHE A 96 -13.19 30.39 1.40
N GLU A 97 -12.27 29.68 0.76
CA GLU A 97 -12.57 28.61 -0.21
C GLU A 97 -13.33 27.44 0.43
N LEU A 98 -13.12 27.20 1.74
CA LEU A 98 -13.85 26.22 2.54
C LEU A 98 -15.16 26.73 3.15
N ASP A 99 -15.60 27.95 2.81
CA ASP A 99 -16.80 28.61 3.34
C ASP A 99 -16.83 28.78 4.88
N LEU A 100 -15.66 28.78 5.55
CA LEU A 100 -15.60 28.78 7.02
C LEU A 100 -15.93 30.14 7.65
N PHE A 101 -16.07 31.21 6.86
CA PHE A 101 -16.52 32.51 7.35
C PHE A 101 -18.04 32.60 7.47
N GLU A 102 -18.77 31.92 6.57
CA GLU A 102 -20.25 31.88 6.59
C GLU A 102 -20.74 30.63 7.35
N THR A 103 -20.12 29.48 7.09
CA THR A 103 -20.49 28.18 7.65
C THR A 103 -19.32 27.55 8.43
N PRO A 104 -18.97 28.09 9.62
CA PRO A 104 -17.81 27.60 10.39
C PRO A 104 -18.00 26.20 10.99
N VAL A 105 -19.23 25.73 11.10
CA VAL A 105 -19.59 24.42 11.69
C VAL A 105 -20.74 23.78 10.91
N THR A 106 -20.71 22.45 10.75
CA THR A 106 -21.78 21.66 10.12
C THR A 106 -22.44 20.70 11.12
N ASN A 107 -23.65 20.21 10.85
CA ASN A 107 -24.33 19.24 11.70
C ASN A 107 -24.23 17.83 11.09
N TYR A 108 -24.13 16.78 11.93
CA TYR A 108 -24.11 15.40 11.43
C TYR A 108 -25.35 15.04 10.61
N LYS A 109 -26.50 15.68 10.87
CA LYS A 109 -27.74 15.51 10.11
C LYS A 109 -27.61 15.94 8.64
N ASP A 110 -26.64 16.79 8.33
CA ASP A 110 -26.38 17.26 6.97
C ASP A 110 -25.70 16.18 6.10
N TYR A 111 -25.26 15.07 6.72
CA TYR A 111 -24.54 13.97 6.07
C TYR A 111 -25.31 12.65 6.20
N PRO A 112 -26.52 12.53 5.63
CA PRO A 112 -27.37 11.33 5.78
C PRO A 112 -26.77 10.06 5.16
N LYS A 113 -25.72 10.19 4.34
CA LYS A 113 -24.98 9.07 3.74
C LYS A 113 -23.83 8.52 4.59
N PHE A 114 -23.53 9.12 5.75
CA PHE A 114 -22.48 8.63 6.64
C PHE A 114 -22.73 7.17 7.05
N GLY A 115 -21.79 6.28 6.76
CA GLY A 115 -21.91 4.84 7.03
C GLY A 115 -22.98 4.11 6.20
N SER A 116 -23.41 4.69 5.06
CA SER A 116 -24.44 4.11 4.20
C SER A 116 -24.01 2.79 3.54
N GLU A 117 -25.00 2.01 3.08
CA GLU A 117 -24.77 0.80 2.28
C GLU A 117 -23.98 1.09 1.00
N GLU A 118 -24.17 2.26 0.39
CA GLU A 118 -23.40 2.71 -0.79
C GLU A 118 -21.91 2.84 -0.46
N SER A 119 -21.58 3.49 0.67
CA SER A 119 -20.19 3.62 1.14
C SER A 119 -19.58 2.27 1.51
N ASN A 120 -20.34 1.40 2.17
CA ASN A 120 -19.89 0.04 2.51
C ASN A 120 -19.66 -0.80 1.24
N LYS A 121 -20.52 -0.68 0.23
CA LYS A 121 -20.35 -1.36 -1.05
C LYS A 121 -19.05 -0.93 -1.73
N LEU A 122 -18.77 0.38 -1.79
CA LEU A 122 -17.53 0.89 -2.38
C LEU A 122 -16.28 0.43 -1.59
N ALA A 123 -16.36 0.38 -0.27
CA ALA A 123 -15.28 -0.13 0.58
C ALA A 123 -15.02 -1.62 0.34
N TYR A 124 -16.07 -2.44 0.19
CA TYR A 124 -15.96 -3.85 -0.18
C TYR A 124 -15.36 -4.02 -1.57
N GLU A 125 -15.84 -3.27 -2.57
CA GLU A 125 -15.32 -3.32 -3.94
C GLU A 125 -13.82 -2.98 -3.95
N SER A 126 -13.42 -1.93 -3.24
CA SER A 126 -12.01 -1.53 -3.07
C SER A 126 -11.17 -2.65 -2.42
N ALA A 127 -11.67 -3.28 -1.35
CA ALA A 127 -10.99 -4.41 -0.72
C ALA A 127 -10.84 -5.59 -1.70
N SER A 128 -11.93 -5.98 -2.37
CA SER A 128 -11.95 -7.12 -3.30
C SER A 128 -11.04 -6.92 -4.53
N GLU A 129 -10.94 -5.68 -5.03
CA GLU A 129 -10.10 -5.34 -6.17
C GLU A 129 -8.62 -5.16 -5.80
N SER A 130 -8.31 -4.99 -4.51
CA SER A 130 -6.93 -4.87 -4.01
C SER A 130 -6.25 -6.22 -3.75
N ILE A 131 -7.03 -7.24 -3.33
CA ILE A 131 -6.48 -8.55 -2.96
C ILE A 131 -5.82 -9.19 -4.19
N THR A 132 -4.56 -9.57 -4.04
CA THR A 132 -3.71 -10.07 -5.12
C THR A 132 -3.44 -11.56 -4.94
N LEU A 133 -3.83 -12.37 -5.92
CA LEU A 133 -3.49 -13.80 -5.98
C LEU A 133 -2.08 -13.96 -6.53
N LEU A 134 -1.15 -14.45 -5.71
CA LEU A 134 0.27 -14.58 -6.09
C LEU A 134 0.62 -15.99 -6.57
N LYS A 135 -0.09 -16.99 -6.04
CA LYS A 135 0.13 -18.40 -6.38
C LYS A 135 -1.19 -19.16 -6.31
N ASN A 136 -1.41 -20.07 -7.26
CA ASN A 136 -2.56 -20.99 -7.25
C ASN A 136 -2.20 -22.32 -7.91
N ASN A 137 -1.41 -23.14 -7.25
CA ASN A 137 -0.96 -24.42 -7.78
C ASN A 137 -2.13 -25.39 -7.95
N ASN A 138 -2.15 -26.09 -9.08
CA ASN A 138 -3.20 -27.07 -9.45
C ASN A 138 -4.62 -26.49 -9.41
N SER A 139 -4.78 -25.17 -9.57
CA SER A 139 -6.07 -24.48 -9.49
C SER A 139 -6.85 -24.85 -8.22
N ILE A 140 -6.18 -24.86 -7.07
CA ILE A 140 -6.81 -25.23 -5.80
C ILE A 140 -7.87 -24.22 -5.37
N LEU A 141 -7.66 -22.94 -5.68
CA LEU A 141 -8.69 -21.91 -5.58
C LEU A 141 -9.40 -21.76 -6.93
N PRO A 142 -10.73 -21.51 -6.93
CA PRO A 142 -11.58 -21.34 -5.76
C PRO A 142 -11.94 -22.65 -5.03
N LEU A 143 -12.21 -22.55 -3.72
CA LEU A 143 -12.58 -23.70 -2.89
C LEU A 143 -14.03 -24.14 -3.13
N LYS A 144 -14.24 -25.46 -3.07
CA LYS A 144 -15.56 -26.09 -3.23
C LYS A 144 -16.50 -25.71 -2.09
N LYS A 145 -17.79 -25.56 -2.39
CA LYS A 145 -18.85 -25.41 -1.38
C LYS A 145 -18.83 -26.58 -0.39
N GLY A 146 -19.03 -26.31 0.89
CA GLY A 146 -19.04 -27.31 1.96
C GLY A 146 -17.67 -27.89 2.34
N ALA A 147 -16.58 -27.32 1.83
CA ALA A 147 -15.23 -27.70 2.23
C ALA A 147 -15.01 -27.48 3.74
N LYS A 148 -14.29 -28.41 4.38
CA LYS A 148 -13.86 -28.26 5.77
C LYS A 148 -12.56 -27.48 5.82
N ILE A 149 -12.57 -26.33 6.50
CA ILE A 149 -11.47 -25.37 6.49
C ILE A 149 -10.94 -25.19 7.91
N LEU A 150 -9.64 -25.44 8.11
CA LEU A 150 -8.96 -25.04 9.33
C LEU A 150 -8.38 -23.64 9.13
N VAL A 151 -8.94 -22.66 9.82
CA VAL A 151 -8.41 -21.29 9.87
C VAL A 151 -7.39 -21.20 11.02
N THR A 152 -6.19 -20.70 10.73
CA THR A 152 -5.09 -20.64 11.70
C THR A 152 -4.16 -19.45 11.45
N GLY A 153 -3.26 -19.19 12.40
CA GLY A 153 -2.33 -18.06 12.39
C GLY A 153 -2.82 -16.83 13.15
N PRO A 154 -1.91 -15.91 13.47
CA PRO A 154 -2.18 -14.78 14.37
C PRO A 154 -3.09 -13.71 13.76
N ASN A 155 -3.22 -13.67 12.42
CA ASN A 155 -4.03 -12.66 11.72
C ASN A 155 -5.45 -13.16 11.38
N ALA A 156 -5.79 -14.41 11.74
CA ALA A 156 -7.02 -15.06 11.32
C ALA A 156 -8.30 -14.51 11.97
N ASN A 157 -8.22 -13.94 13.17
CA ASN A 157 -9.42 -13.53 13.91
C ASN A 157 -9.20 -12.21 14.65
N THR A 158 -8.85 -11.17 13.91
CA THR A 158 -8.70 -9.80 14.43
C THR A 158 -8.94 -8.77 13.33
N MET A 159 -9.63 -7.69 13.67
CA MET A 159 -9.83 -6.49 12.86
C MET A 159 -8.62 -5.56 12.92
N ASN A 160 -7.80 -5.63 13.98
CA ASN A 160 -6.60 -4.80 14.12
C ASN A 160 -5.65 -4.99 12.93
N SER A 161 -5.37 -6.25 12.58
CA SER A 161 -4.47 -6.53 11.46
C SER A 161 -5.11 -6.28 10.09
N LEU A 162 -6.43 -6.50 9.95
CA LEU A 162 -7.14 -6.20 8.70
C LEU A 162 -7.13 -4.70 8.37
N ASN A 163 -7.23 -3.83 9.38
CA ASN A 163 -7.23 -2.38 9.16
C ASN A 163 -5.82 -1.76 9.20
N GLY A 164 -4.96 -2.25 10.09
CA GLY A 164 -3.66 -1.66 10.35
C GLY A 164 -3.74 -0.34 11.12
N ALA A 165 -2.74 0.50 10.92
CA ALA A 165 -2.60 1.79 11.59
C ALA A 165 -3.59 2.86 11.09
N TRP A 166 -3.60 4.02 11.77
CA TRP A 166 -4.47 5.15 11.42
C TRP A 166 -5.96 4.81 11.39
N THR A 167 -6.35 3.76 12.10
CA THR A 167 -7.73 3.27 12.15
C THR A 167 -8.23 3.30 13.58
N TYR A 168 -9.24 4.12 13.84
CA TYR A 168 -9.77 4.52 15.15
C TYR A 168 -8.78 5.24 16.07
N ASN A 169 -7.58 4.68 16.29
CA ASN A 169 -6.50 5.30 17.05
C ASN A 169 -5.19 5.26 16.25
N TRP A 170 -4.22 6.11 16.63
CA TRP A 170 -2.95 6.27 15.91
C TRP A 170 -2.32 4.92 15.53
N GLN A 171 -2.12 4.04 16.53
CA GLN A 171 -1.48 2.72 16.36
C GLN A 171 -2.41 1.61 15.84
N GLY A 172 -3.72 1.83 15.72
CA GLY A 172 -4.70 0.81 15.28
C GLY A 172 -5.01 -0.34 16.27
N LYS A 173 -4.35 -0.35 17.44
CA LYS A 173 -4.39 -1.45 18.43
C LYS A 173 -5.77 -1.72 19.05
N PHE A 174 -6.71 -0.77 18.94
CA PHE A 174 -8.02 -0.86 19.57
C PHE A 174 -9.17 -1.12 18.58
N THR A 175 -8.85 -1.36 17.30
CA THR A 175 -9.83 -1.57 16.23
C THR A 175 -10.85 -2.66 16.58
N ASP A 176 -10.41 -3.82 17.07
CA ASP A 176 -11.28 -4.91 17.51
C ASP A 176 -12.36 -4.41 18.47
N MET A 177 -11.97 -3.58 19.43
CA MET A 177 -12.88 -3.12 20.46
C MET A 177 -13.91 -2.11 19.93
N TYR A 178 -13.54 -1.24 18.98
CA TYR A 178 -14.49 -0.31 18.34
C TYR A 178 -15.48 -1.05 17.44
N VAL A 179 -15.01 -2.06 16.70
CA VAL A 179 -15.83 -2.85 15.77
C VAL A 179 -16.79 -3.79 16.51
N ASP A 180 -16.40 -4.31 17.68
CA ASP A 180 -17.26 -5.09 18.57
C ASP A 180 -18.30 -4.22 19.32
N GLY A 181 -18.42 -2.94 18.96
CA GLY A 181 -19.54 -2.09 19.37
C GLY A 181 -19.33 -1.33 20.68
N VAL A 182 -18.08 -1.15 21.14
CA VAL A 182 -17.78 -0.33 22.32
C VAL A 182 -17.88 1.17 21.97
N PRO A 183 -18.71 1.96 22.69
CA PRO A 183 -18.85 3.40 22.44
C PRO A 183 -17.54 4.20 22.60
N ALA A 184 -17.30 5.16 21.69
CA ALA A 184 -16.07 5.97 21.65
C ALA A 184 -15.79 6.76 22.94
N ASN A 185 -16.84 7.22 23.63
CA ASN A 185 -16.71 7.92 24.91
C ASN A 185 -16.18 7.02 26.04
N LEU A 186 -16.42 5.71 25.97
CA LEU A 186 -15.91 4.73 26.93
C LEU A 186 -14.44 4.38 26.64
N MET A 187 -14.02 4.50 25.38
CA MET A 187 -12.64 4.26 24.96
C MET A 187 -11.67 5.36 25.36
N ALA A 188 -12.07 6.62 25.30
CA ALA A 188 -11.24 7.73 25.78
C ALA A 188 -10.80 7.53 27.25
N THR A 189 -11.62 6.86 28.05
CA THR A 189 -11.30 6.47 29.43
C THR A 189 -10.34 5.27 29.47
N VAL A 190 -10.57 4.23 28.66
CA VAL A 190 -9.68 3.05 28.57
C VAL A 190 -8.28 3.43 28.07
N GLU A 191 -8.18 4.33 27.10
CA GLU A 191 -6.92 4.83 26.54
C GLU A 191 -6.11 5.64 27.58
N LYS A 192 -6.78 6.39 28.46
CA LYS A 192 -6.13 7.12 29.56
C LYS A 192 -5.75 6.24 30.75
N GLU A 193 -6.59 5.25 31.09
CA GLU A 193 -6.46 4.49 32.35
C GLU A 193 -5.76 3.13 32.19
N GLY A 194 -5.61 2.63 30.96
CA GLY A 194 -4.90 1.38 30.66
C GLY A 194 -5.53 0.11 31.26
N ASN A 195 -6.77 0.17 31.77
CA ASN A 195 -7.39 -0.95 32.49
C ASN A 195 -8.81 -1.27 31.99
N MET A 196 -9.06 -2.56 31.71
CA MET A 196 -10.23 -3.10 31.00
C MET A 196 -11.39 -3.57 31.90
N ASN A 197 -11.30 -3.41 33.22
CA ASN A 197 -12.17 -4.16 34.15
C ASN A 197 -13.50 -3.47 34.53
N SER A 198 -13.94 -2.43 33.83
CA SER A 198 -15.25 -1.84 34.16
C SER A 198 -16.40 -2.70 33.61
N LYS A 199 -17.25 -3.19 34.51
CA LYS A 199 -18.49 -3.94 34.22
C LYS A 199 -19.42 -3.23 33.22
N VAL A 200 -19.22 -1.91 33.06
CA VAL A 200 -19.97 -0.97 32.21
C VAL A 200 -19.76 -1.20 30.70
N VAL A 201 -18.64 -1.81 30.27
CA VAL A 201 -18.33 -2.02 28.83
C VAL A 201 -19.17 -3.14 28.21
N LYS A 202 -19.54 -4.17 28.99
CA LYS A 202 -20.22 -5.37 28.45
C LYS A 202 -21.72 -5.18 28.21
N ASP A 203 -22.36 -4.26 28.93
CA ASP A 203 -23.82 -4.09 28.91
C ASP A 203 -24.32 -3.15 27.79
N ASN A 204 -23.41 -2.51 27.04
CA ASN A 204 -23.74 -1.50 26.01
C ASN A 204 -23.06 -1.76 24.64
N LEU A 205 -22.83 -3.03 24.28
CA LEU A 205 -22.24 -3.37 22.98
C LEU A 205 -23.27 -3.21 21.87
N ASN A 206 -22.94 -2.42 20.85
CA ASN A 206 -23.68 -2.44 19.58
C ASN A 206 -23.45 -3.77 18.85
N PRO A 207 -24.37 -4.21 17.97
CA PRO A 207 -24.14 -5.36 17.11
C PRO A 207 -22.83 -5.20 16.34
N LYS A 208 -22.02 -6.26 16.32
CA LYS A 208 -20.77 -6.28 15.56
C LYS A 208 -21.07 -6.02 14.09
N ALA A 209 -20.44 -4.99 13.53
CA ALA A 209 -20.78 -4.49 12.18
C ALA A 209 -19.99 -5.18 11.06
N TYR A 210 -18.85 -5.79 11.37
CA TYR A 210 -17.89 -6.30 10.39
C TYR A 210 -17.32 -7.66 10.80
N ASN A 211 -16.84 -8.45 9.84
CA ASN A 211 -16.37 -9.81 10.05
C ASN A 211 -14.83 -9.87 9.98
N THR A 212 -14.20 -10.57 10.93
CA THR A 212 -12.81 -11.02 10.77
C THR A 212 -12.71 -12.07 9.66
N ILE A 213 -11.49 -12.51 9.31
CA ILE A 213 -11.30 -13.62 8.34
C ILE A 213 -12.03 -14.87 8.81
N TYR A 214 -11.82 -15.31 10.06
CA TYR A 214 -12.50 -16.48 10.62
C TYR A 214 -14.02 -16.35 10.55
N GLU A 215 -14.58 -15.20 10.94
CA GLU A 215 -16.02 -14.98 10.97
C GLU A 215 -16.63 -15.00 9.56
N ALA A 216 -15.97 -14.36 8.58
CA ALA A 216 -16.42 -14.36 7.20
C ALA A 216 -16.42 -15.77 6.58
N PHE A 217 -15.40 -16.57 6.88
CA PHE A 217 -15.33 -17.97 6.46
C PHE A 217 -16.40 -18.83 7.12
N SER A 218 -16.58 -18.72 8.44
CA SER A 218 -17.61 -19.45 9.19
C SER A 218 -19.01 -19.14 8.68
N LYS A 219 -19.31 -17.87 8.39
CA LYS A 219 -20.58 -17.44 7.82
C LYS A 219 -20.84 -18.02 6.42
N THR A 220 -19.78 -18.20 5.63
CA THR A 220 -19.87 -18.64 4.22
C THR A 220 -19.89 -20.16 4.07
N TYR A 221 -19.07 -20.88 4.84
CA TYR A 221 -18.92 -22.33 4.75
C TYR A 221 -19.69 -23.11 5.82
N GLY A 222 -20.25 -22.43 6.82
CA GLY A 222 -20.93 -23.03 7.97
C GLY A 222 -19.99 -23.21 9.16
N GLU A 223 -20.45 -22.85 10.36
CA GLU A 223 -19.68 -22.97 11.62
C GLU A 223 -19.24 -24.41 11.91
N GLU A 224 -19.97 -25.41 11.40
CA GLU A 224 -19.64 -26.83 11.53
C GLU A 224 -18.49 -27.28 10.62
N ASN A 225 -18.20 -26.53 9.55
CA ASN A 225 -17.15 -26.84 8.58
C ASN A 225 -15.88 -26.01 8.79
N VAL A 226 -15.95 -24.95 9.59
CA VAL A 226 -14.83 -24.04 9.82
C VAL A 226 -14.38 -24.12 11.28
N SER A 227 -13.14 -24.55 11.50
CA SER A 227 -12.52 -24.50 12.82
C SER A 227 -11.48 -23.40 12.90
N PHE A 228 -11.33 -22.77 14.07
CA PHE A 228 -10.26 -21.82 14.34
C PHE A 228 -9.33 -22.30 15.46
N LEU A 229 -8.04 -22.41 15.13
CA LEU A 229 -6.97 -22.63 16.10
C LEU A 229 -5.77 -21.75 15.71
N PRO A 230 -5.42 -20.70 16.47
CA PRO A 230 -4.39 -19.75 16.04
C PRO A 230 -3.00 -20.40 15.94
N GLY A 231 -2.65 -21.28 16.89
CA GLY A 231 -1.33 -21.89 17.03
C GLY A 231 -0.25 -20.91 17.52
N VAL A 232 -0.27 -19.69 17.00
CA VAL A 232 0.57 -18.56 17.37
C VAL A 232 -0.32 -17.31 17.44
N SER A 233 -0.12 -16.48 18.46
CA SER A 233 -0.86 -15.23 18.66
C SER A 233 0.05 -14.05 18.97
N TYR A 234 -0.41 -12.84 18.68
CA TYR A 234 0.20 -11.63 19.20
C TYR A 234 0.03 -11.57 20.73
N LYS A 235 1.06 -11.14 21.46
CA LYS A 235 0.96 -10.97 22.92
C LYS A 235 0.01 -9.83 23.25
N LYS A 236 -0.98 -10.12 24.09
CA LYS A 236 -1.82 -9.07 24.68
C LYS A 236 -0.95 -8.06 25.42
N ASN A 237 -1.18 -6.77 25.17
CA ASN A 237 -0.39 -5.65 25.70
C ASN A 237 1.09 -5.60 25.28
N GLY A 238 1.53 -6.46 24.35
CA GLY A 238 2.87 -6.39 23.76
C GLY A 238 3.01 -5.29 22.71
N SER A 239 4.22 -5.18 22.16
CA SER A 239 4.54 -4.43 20.94
C SER A 239 3.93 -5.12 19.72
N PHE A 240 3.86 -4.43 18.58
CA PHE A 240 3.23 -4.97 17.37
C PHE A 240 3.88 -6.28 16.86
N TYR A 241 5.15 -6.52 17.18
CA TYR A 241 5.92 -7.71 16.79
C TYR A 241 5.95 -8.81 17.86
N ASP A 242 5.47 -8.54 19.09
CA ASP A 242 5.57 -9.50 20.18
C ASP A 242 4.57 -10.65 19.99
N MET A 243 5.09 -11.87 19.86
CA MET A 243 4.27 -13.08 19.68
C MET A 243 4.51 -14.14 20.74
N MET A 244 3.53 -15.00 20.92
CA MET A 244 3.60 -16.20 21.75
C MET A 244 3.13 -17.43 20.97
N GLU A 245 3.69 -18.57 21.33
CA GLU A 245 3.24 -19.88 20.86
C GLU A 245 2.09 -20.32 21.76
N ASP A 246 0.92 -20.55 21.16
CA ASP A 246 -0.24 -21.05 21.89
C ASP A 246 -0.19 -22.57 21.96
N ASP A 247 -0.33 -23.23 20.81
CA ASP A 247 -0.27 -24.69 20.66
C ASP A 247 -0.20 -25.10 19.18
N ILE A 248 1.00 -25.04 18.60
CA ILE A 248 1.21 -25.41 17.18
C ILE A 248 0.85 -26.88 16.93
N GLN A 249 1.14 -27.77 17.88
CA GLN A 249 0.90 -29.21 17.72
C GLN A 249 -0.60 -29.51 17.61
N LYS A 250 -1.43 -28.84 18.41
CA LYS A 250 -2.88 -28.96 18.30
C LYS A 250 -3.42 -28.50 16.95
N VAL A 251 -2.84 -27.48 16.32
CA VAL A 251 -3.21 -27.07 14.95
C VAL A 251 -2.86 -28.17 13.94
N VAL A 252 -1.64 -28.72 14.04
CA VAL A 252 -1.16 -29.83 13.18
C VAL A 252 -2.07 -31.06 13.31
N ASP A 253 -2.52 -31.38 14.51
CA ASP A 253 -3.42 -32.51 14.74
C ASP A 253 -4.84 -32.25 14.22
N ALA A 254 -5.37 -31.03 14.39
CA ALA A 254 -6.66 -30.65 13.85
C ALA A 254 -6.67 -30.63 12.32
N ALA A 255 -5.56 -30.24 11.68
CA ALA A 255 -5.45 -30.16 10.22
C ALA A 255 -5.79 -31.48 9.51
N LYS A 256 -5.52 -32.62 10.15
CA LYS A 256 -5.82 -33.96 9.62
C LYS A 256 -7.30 -34.15 9.26
N TYR A 257 -8.20 -33.48 9.98
CA TYR A 257 -9.65 -33.58 9.85
C TYR A 257 -10.29 -32.55 8.92
N HIS A 258 -9.48 -31.68 8.30
CA HIS A 258 -9.94 -30.63 7.38
C HIS A 258 -9.47 -30.93 5.96
N ASP A 259 -10.15 -30.35 4.97
CA ASP A 259 -9.80 -30.48 3.56
C ASP A 259 -8.69 -29.49 3.20
N TYR A 260 -8.76 -28.27 3.76
CA TYR A 260 -7.83 -27.17 3.49
C TYR A 260 -7.39 -26.48 4.79
N ILE A 261 -6.18 -25.91 4.77
CA ILE A 261 -5.69 -25.03 5.81
C ILE A 261 -5.63 -23.60 5.27
N LEU A 262 -6.34 -22.67 5.91
CA LEU A 262 -6.22 -21.23 5.67
C LEU A 262 -5.25 -20.64 6.70
N LEU A 263 -4.00 -20.42 6.28
CA LEU A 263 -2.89 -19.99 7.13
C LEU A 263 -2.73 -18.47 7.01
N CYS A 264 -3.22 -17.72 8.01
CA CYS A 264 -3.22 -16.26 8.03
C CYS A 264 -2.00 -15.72 8.78
N LEU A 265 -1.02 -15.23 8.02
CA LEU A 265 0.28 -14.74 8.52
C LEU A 265 0.50 -13.29 8.14
N GLY A 266 1.42 -12.62 8.83
CA GLY A 266 1.80 -11.25 8.52
C GLY A 266 2.17 -10.43 9.75
N GLU A 267 1.63 -9.23 9.82
CA GLU A 267 1.99 -8.19 10.79
C GLU A 267 0.77 -7.74 11.61
N ASN A 268 1.02 -7.27 12.84
CA ASN A 268 0.01 -6.52 13.57
C ASN A 268 0.07 -5.03 13.16
N CYS A 269 -0.88 -4.23 13.63
CA CYS A 269 -0.90 -2.79 13.39
C CYS A 269 0.29 -2.06 14.03
N TYR A 270 0.85 -1.08 13.31
CA TYR A 270 1.92 -0.18 13.74
C TYR A 270 1.89 1.10 12.91
N THR A 271 2.34 2.22 13.48
CA THR A 271 2.35 3.51 12.78
C THR A 271 3.70 4.18 12.90
N GLU A 272 4.19 4.73 11.78
CA GLU A 272 5.39 5.58 11.72
C GLU A 272 6.60 4.97 12.44
N LYS A 273 7.32 5.78 13.25
CA LYS A 273 8.58 5.42 13.90
C LYS A 273 8.47 4.23 14.86
N PRO A 274 7.40 4.08 15.68
CA PRO A 274 7.17 2.85 16.43
C PRO A 274 7.09 1.58 15.60
N GLY A 275 6.78 1.69 14.31
CA GLY A 275 6.76 0.58 13.36
C GLY A 275 8.13 0.19 12.80
N ASP A 276 9.22 0.85 13.18
CA ASP A 276 10.55 0.46 12.72
C ASP A 276 10.86 -1.01 13.03
N LEU A 277 11.61 -1.64 12.15
CA LEU A 277 12.03 -3.03 12.29
C LEU A 277 13.48 -3.23 11.92
N ASN A 278 14.06 -4.31 12.44
CA ASN A 278 15.45 -4.71 12.17
C ASN A 278 15.55 -5.95 11.28
N ASP A 279 14.42 -6.58 10.97
CA ASP A 279 14.37 -7.82 10.16
C ASP A 279 13.06 -7.87 9.36
N LEU A 280 13.19 -8.11 8.04
CA LEU A 280 12.06 -8.21 7.10
C LEU A 280 11.43 -9.62 7.06
N ASN A 281 12.07 -10.65 7.62
CA ASN A 281 11.53 -12.02 7.65
C ASN A 281 10.26 -12.13 8.49
N LEU A 282 9.28 -12.94 8.08
CA LEU A 282 8.17 -13.27 8.98
C LEU A 282 8.67 -13.72 10.36
N HIS A 283 7.90 -13.40 11.41
CA HIS A 283 8.30 -13.73 12.77
C HIS A 283 8.55 -15.24 12.91
N LYS A 284 9.61 -15.64 13.62
CA LYS A 284 10.07 -17.04 13.75
C LYS A 284 8.97 -18.03 14.16
N LEU A 285 8.00 -17.61 14.97
CA LEU A 285 6.88 -18.47 15.37
C LEU A 285 5.88 -18.71 14.22
N GLN A 286 5.65 -17.72 13.37
CA GLN A 286 4.85 -17.89 12.16
C GLN A 286 5.52 -18.84 11.17
N LEU A 287 6.84 -18.69 10.98
CA LEU A 287 7.65 -19.63 10.18
C LEU A 287 7.61 -21.05 10.77
N LYS A 288 7.69 -21.19 12.10
CA LYS A 288 7.56 -22.48 12.79
C LYS A 288 6.18 -23.12 12.54
N LEU A 289 5.10 -22.34 12.62
CA LEU A 289 3.73 -22.82 12.34
C LEU A 289 3.59 -23.28 10.88
N ALA A 290 4.03 -22.47 9.91
CA ALA A 290 4.00 -22.81 8.49
C ALA A 290 4.76 -24.11 8.18
N ASN A 291 6.00 -24.21 8.69
CA ASN A 291 6.83 -25.40 8.53
C ASN A 291 6.22 -26.65 9.17
N ALA A 292 5.56 -26.51 10.34
CA ALA A 292 4.88 -27.63 10.99
C ALA A 292 3.68 -28.13 10.17
N LEU A 293 2.85 -27.22 9.66
CA LEU A 293 1.67 -27.54 8.85
C LEU A 293 2.02 -28.16 7.50
N SER A 294 3.13 -27.75 6.88
CA SER A 294 3.59 -28.31 5.59
C SER A 294 3.79 -29.84 5.62
N LYS A 295 4.01 -30.40 6.82
CA LYS A 295 4.23 -31.84 7.04
C LYS A 295 2.94 -32.64 7.18
N CYS A 296 1.78 -31.99 7.25
CA CYS A 296 0.48 -32.65 7.42
C CYS A 296 -0.07 -33.27 6.14
N GLY A 297 0.50 -32.96 4.96
CA GLY A 297 0.01 -33.44 3.67
C GLY A 297 -1.34 -32.84 3.24
N LYS A 298 -1.78 -31.76 3.91
CA LYS A 298 -2.98 -31.00 3.57
C LYS A 298 -2.58 -29.76 2.76
N PRO A 299 -3.39 -29.35 1.77
CA PRO A 299 -3.10 -28.12 1.05
C PRO A 299 -3.20 -26.89 1.95
N ILE A 300 -2.23 -25.99 1.81
CA ILE A 300 -2.13 -24.76 2.59
C ILE A 300 -2.36 -23.56 1.67
N ILE A 301 -3.31 -22.72 2.05
CA ILE A 301 -3.59 -21.43 1.43
C ILE A 301 -3.04 -20.37 2.37
N LEU A 302 -1.94 -19.74 1.97
CA LEU A 302 -1.31 -18.67 2.73
C LEU A 302 -2.05 -17.36 2.44
N VAL A 303 -2.52 -16.71 3.49
CA VAL A 303 -3.10 -15.37 3.46
C VAL A 303 -2.12 -14.42 4.14
N LEU A 304 -1.58 -13.47 3.38
CA LEU A 304 -0.64 -12.45 3.85
C LEU A 304 -1.38 -11.16 4.19
N ASN A 305 -1.48 -10.86 5.47
CA ASN A 305 -2.05 -9.62 6.00
C ASN A 305 -0.91 -8.74 6.52
N ILE A 306 -0.40 -7.86 5.66
CA ILE A 306 0.88 -7.17 5.84
C ILE A 306 0.80 -5.70 5.42
N GLY A 307 1.46 -4.81 6.16
CA GLY A 307 1.63 -3.39 5.78
C GLY A 307 2.86 -3.16 4.90
N ARG A 308 3.82 -4.10 4.92
CA ARG A 308 5.03 -4.10 4.09
C ARG A 308 5.41 -5.53 3.69
N PRO A 309 6.18 -5.76 2.61
CA PRO A 309 6.42 -7.11 2.10
C PRO A 309 7.39 -7.92 2.99
N ARG A 310 6.85 -8.66 3.96
CA ARG A 310 7.62 -9.62 4.78
C ARG A 310 8.22 -10.70 3.89
N LEU A 311 9.45 -11.15 4.18
CA LEU A 311 10.05 -12.23 3.40
C LEU A 311 9.37 -13.56 3.69
N ILE A 312 9.01 -14.27 2.62
CA ILE A 312 8.29 -15.54 2.68
C ILE A 312 8.94 -16.64 1.82
N SER A 313 10.10 -16.39 1.22
CA SER A 313 10.75 -17.30 0.26
C SER A 313 11.00 -18.71 0.82
N GLU A 314 11.20 -18.84 2.13
CA GLU A 314 11.34 -20.14 2.79
C GLU A 314 10.05 -20.96 2.77
N ILE A 315 8.90 -20.30 2.95
CA ILE A 315 7.60 -20.96 3.14
C ILE A 315 6.74 -20.96 1.87
N GLU A 316 6.95 -20.01 0.95
CA GLU A 316 6.20 -19.90 -0.31
C GLU A 316 6.15 -21.23 -1.08
N PRO A 317 7.26 -21.98 -1.25
CA PRO A 317 7.23 -23.24 -1.99
C PRO A 317 6.36 -24.32 -1.33
N LEU A 318 6.11 -24.21 -0.03
CA LEU A 318 5.28 -25.15 0.74
C LEU A 318 3.78 -24.86 0.59
N MET A 319 3.41 -23.72 0.00
CA MET A 319 2.02 -23.27 -0.13
C MET A 319 1.40 -23.74 -1.44
N SER A 320 0.14 -24.18 -1.37
CA SER A 320 -0.66 -24.51 -2.55
C SER A 320 -1.24 -23.26 -3.20
N ALA A 321 -1.58 -22.25 -2.41
CA ALA A 321 -1.96 -20.92 -2.91
C ALA A 321 -1.43 -19.83 -1.97
N VAL A 322 -1.24 -18.63 -2.52
CA VAL A 322 -0.79 -17.44 -1.78
C VAL A 322 -1.65 -16.25 -2.19
N LEU A 323 -2.31 -15.63 -1.23
CA LEU A 323 -3.10 -14.40 -1.37
C LEU A 323 -2.44 -13.30 -0.55
N ASN A 324 -2.14 -12.16 -1.17
CA ASN A 324 -1.74 -10.95 -0.47
C ASN A 324 -2.96 -10.04 -0.32
N ILE A 325 -3.40 -9.85 0.92
CA ILE A 325 -4.59 -9.04 1.24
C ILE A 325 -4.23 -7.63 1.72
N TYR A 326 -2.95 -7.32 1.93
CA TYR A 326 -2.49 -6.04 2.47
C TYR A 326 -3.14 -5.72 3.82
N LEU A 327 -3.77 -4.54 3.92
CA LEU A 327 -4.58 -4.04 5.02
C LEU A 327 -5.97 -3.68 4.44
N PRO A 328 -6.84 -4.68 4.19
CA PRO A 328 -8.04 -4.50 3.37
C PRO A 328 -9.21 -3.82 4.10
N GLY A 329 -9.02 -3.39 5.34
CA GLY A 329 -10.02 -2.66 6.13
C GLY A 329 -11.17 -3.55 6.63
N ASN A 330 -12.23 -2.89 7.08
CA ASN A 330 -13.37 -3.52 7.77
C ASN A 330 -14.09 -4.62 6.97
N LEU A 331 -14.17 -4.51 5.64
CA LEU A 331 -14.84 -5.49 4.78
C LEU A 331 -13.86 -6.49 4.14
N GLY A 332 -12.60 -6.48 4.58
CA GLY A 332 -11.55 -7.32 4.02
C GLY A 332 -11.75 -8.82 4.25
N GLY A 333 -12.33 -9.22 5.38
CA GLY A 333 -12.68 -10.62 5.63
C GLY A 333 -13.73 -11.13 4.65
N ASP A 334 -14.78 -10.33 4.41
CA ASP A 334 -15.85 -10.63 3.46
C ASP A 334 -15.35 -10.66 2.01
N ALA A 335 -14.48 -9.70 1.63
CA ALA A 335 -13.85 -9.69 0.31
C ALA A 335 -12.95 -10.92 0.09
N LEU A 336 -12.15 -11.30 1.10
CA LEU A 336 -11.27 -12.46 1.02
C LEU A 336 -12.04 -13.76 0.84
N VAL A 337 -13.11 -14.00 1.61
CA VAL A 337 -13.88 -15.25 1.49
C VAL A 337 -14.59 -15.35 0.14
N ASP A 338 -15.04 -14.22 -0.41
CA ASP A 338 -15.67 -14.17 -1.73
C ASP A 338 -14.69 -14.41 -2.89
N ILE A 339 -13.41 -14.05 -2.72
CA ILE A 339 -12.36 -14.47 -3.64
C ILE A 339 -12.11 -15.97 -3.49
N VAL A 340 -11.88 -16.44 -2.26
CA VAL A 340 -11.53 -17.84 -1.99
C VAL A 340 -12.64 -18.81 -2.42
N ASN A 341 -13.92 -18.42 -2.35
CA ASN A 341 -15.05 -19.23 -2.80
C ASN A 341 -15.39 -19.06 -4.30
N GLY A 342 -14.70 -18.18 -5.01
CA GLY A 342 -14.87 -17.93 -6.45
C GLY A 342 -16.05 -17.03 -6.83
N LYS A 343 -16.73 -16.40 -5.87
CA LYS A 343 -17.75 -15.37 -6.15
C LYS A 343 -17.11 -14.12 -6.78
N VAL A 344 -15.87 -13.83 -6.42
CA VAL A 344 -15.05 -12.77 -7.03
C VAL A 344 -13.82 -13.39 -7.67
N ASN A 345 -13.58 -13.05 -8.94
CA ASN A 345 -12.31 -13.36 -9.61
C ASN A 345 -11.26 -12.31 -9.19
N PRO A 346 -10.13 -12.71 -8.57
CA PRO A 346 -9.12 -11.75 -8.12
C PRO A 346 -8.54 -10.96 -9.29
N SER A 347 -8.36 -9.66 -9.07
CA SER A 347 -7.87 -8.71 -10.08
C SER A 347 -6.77 -7.77 -9.58
N GLY A 348 -6.38 -7.90 -8.30
CA GLY A 348 -5.28 -7.13 -7.74
C GLY A 348 -3.95 -7.47 -8.42
N LYS A 349 -3.10 -6.47 -8.59
CA LYS A 349 -1.72 -6.59 -9.07
C LYS A 349 -0.80 -5.89 -8.08
N LEU A 350 0.38 -6.46 -7.85
CA LEU A 350 1.35 -5.90 -6.91
C LEU A 350 1.77 -4.47 -7.32
N PRO A 351 1.62 -3.45 -6.44
CA PRO A 351 2.10 -2.10 -6.70
C PRO A 351 3.59 -1.92 -6.32
N TYR A 352 4.28 -3.00 -5.98
CA TYR A 352 5.70 -3.02 -5.62
C TYR A 352 6.35 -4.35 -6.02
N THR A 353 7.67 -4.38 -6.09
CA THR A 353 8.45 -5.63 -6.25
C THR A 353 8.50 -6.37 -4.92
N TYR A 354 8.08 -7.64 -4.89
CA TYR A 354 8.14 -8.46 -3.68
C TYR A 354 9.55 -9.08 -3.53
N PRO A 355 10.34 -8.70 -2.51
CA PRO A 355 11.71 -9.16 -2.36
C PRO A 355 11.77 -10.64 -1.96
N ALA A 356 12.74 -11.39 -2.52
CA ALA A 356 12.99 -12.76 -2.06
C ALA A 356 13.97 -12.83 -0.87
N PHE A 357 14.88 -11.86 -0.75
CA PHE A 357 15.96 -11.88 0.25
C PHE A 357 16.13 -10.52 0.93
N PRO A 358 16.60 -10.47 2.19
CA PRO A 358 16.76 -9.22 2.93
C PRO A 358 17.89 -8.34 2.36
N ASN A 359 18.81 -8.93 1.61
CA ASN A 359 19.97 -8.26 1.03
C ASN A 359 19.88 -8.09 -0.50
N SER A 360 18.71 -8.34 -1.10
CA SER A 360 18.46 -8.18 -2.54
C SER A 360 17.17 -7.38 -2.76
N LEU A 361 17.10 -6.20 -2.14
CA LEU A 361 15.97 -5.29 -2.30
C LEU A 361 16.16 -4.51 -3.59
N SER A 362 15.27 -4.71 -4.55
CA SER A 362 15.29 -4.01 -5.84
C SER A 362 13.93 -3.40 -6.14
N THR A 363 13.92 -2.40 -7.02
CA THR A 363 12.69 -1.87 -7.61
C THR A 363 12.56 -2.35 -9.05
N TYR A 364 11.35 -2.35 -9.62
CA TYR A 364 11.13 -2.82 -10.99
C TYR A 364 11.85 -1.97 -12.06
N TYR A 365 12.14 -0.70 -11.73
CA TYR A 365 12.80 0.30 -12.58
C TYR A 365 14.32 0.39 -12.32
N TYR A 366 14.95 -0.74 -11.98
CA TYR A 366 16.38 -0.83 -11.69
C TYR A 366 17.25 -0.32 -12.86
N LYS A 367 18.48 0.10 -12.55
CA LYS A 367 19.48 0.49 -13.54
C LYS A 367 20.10 -0.74 -14.20
N PRO A 368 20.45 -0.68 -15.50
CA PRO A 368 21.09 -1.80 -16.20
C PRO A 368 22.32 -2.37 -15.49
N SER A 369 23.10 -1.56 -14.76
CA SER A 369 24.26 -2.01 -14.00
C SER A 369 23.95 -2.97 -12.84
N GLU A 370 22.71 -3.03 -12.37
CA GLU A 370 22.24 -3.93 -11.32
C GLU A 370 22.05 -5.37 -11.84
N VAL A 371 21.97 -5.57 -13.15
CA VAL A 371 21.90 -6.88 -13.80
C VAL A 371 23.10 -7.06 -14.73
N GLN A 372 23.96 -8.02 -14.42
CA GLN A 372 25.16 -8.28 -15.22
C GLN A 372 25.16 -9.73 -15.70
N ASN A 373 25.15 -9.91 -17.01
CA ASN A 373 25.34 -11.21 -17.63
C ASN A 373 26.83 -11.51 -17.73
N ASN A 374 27.23 -12.76 -17.45
CA ASN A 374 28.63 -13.17 -17.54
C ASN A 374 29.10 -13.09 -18.98
N SER A 375 29.81 -12.02 -19.32
CA SER A 375 30.25 -11.76 -20.69
C SER A 375 31.76 -11.56 -20.80
N GLN A 376 32.54 -11.68 -19.70
CA GLN A 376 33.99 -11.51 -19.73
C GLN A 376 34.77 -12.36 -18.69
N GLY A 377 35.52 -13.36 -19.18
CA GLY A 377 36.75 -13.83 -18.53
C GLY A 377 36.63 -14.78 -17.31
N ALA A 378 37.72 -14.86 -16.54
CA ALA A 378 37.95 -15.84 -15.46
C ALA A 378 37.25 -15.53 -14.12
N TYR A 379 36.50 -14.43 -14.04
CA TYR A 379 35.83 -13.96 -12.82
C TYR A 379 34.31 -13.90 -13.02
N ASN A 380 33.55 -14.42 -12.05
CA ASN A 380 32.09 -14.42 -12.10
C ASN A 380 31.52 -13.14 -11.45
N TYR A 381 31.12 -12.18 -12.28
CA TYR A 381 30.46 -10.94 -11.86
C TYR A 381 28.94 -10.95 -12.14
N VAL A 382 28.31 -12.13 -12.25
CA VAL A 382 26.87 -12.21 -12.50
C VAL A 382 26.09 -11.49 -11.41
N GLY A 383 25.29 -10.51 -11.83
CA GLY A 383 24.31 -9.81 -11.00
C GLY A 383 22.92 -10.18 -11.48
N GLU A 384 22.12 -10.81 -10.62
CA GLU A 384 20.74 -11.21 -10.91
C GLU A 384 19.78 -10.58 -9.90
N LEU A 385 18.60 -10.19 -10.39
CA LEU A 385 17.51 -9.74 -9.53
C LEU A 385 16.78 -10.94 -8.98
N ASN A 386 16.81 -11.07 -7.66
CA ASN A 386 16.15 -12.16 -6.95
C ASN A 386 14.85 -11.67 -6.33
N ASN A 387 13.88 -11.34 -7.20
CA ASN A 387 12.53 -10.97 -6.78
C ASN A 387 11.69 -12.24 -6.62
N LEU A 388 10.87 -12.29 -5.57
CA LEU A 388 9.92 -13.40 -5.38
C LEU A 388 8.72 -13.23 -6.32
N TYR A 389 8.20 -12.01 -6.41
CA TYR A 389 7.17 -11.60 -7.36
C TYR A 389 7.47 -10.21 -7.90
N GLU A 390 7.17 -10.00 -9.17
CA GLU A 390 7.49 -8.76 -9.88
C GLU A 390 6.44 -7.67 -9.66
N PHE A 391 6.81 -6.42 -9.95
CA PHE A 391 5.83 -5.33 -9.99
C PHE A 391 4.73 -5.64 -11.03
N GLY A 392 3.50 -5.27 -10.71
CA GLY A 392 2.34 -5.50 -11.56
C GLY A 392 1.93 -6.98 -11.67
N TYR A 393 2.55 -7.90 -10.93
CA TYR A 393 2.19 -9.31 -10.94
C TYR A 393 0.94 -9.59 -10.10
N GLY A 394 0.07 -10.47 -10.60
CA GLY A 394 -1.14 -10.93 -9.93
C GLY A 394 -1.94 -11.84 -10.85
N LEU A 395 -2.29 -13.02 -10.35
CA LEU A 395 -3.04 -14.05 -11.05
C LEU A 395 -4.55 -13.77 -11.02
N SER A 396 -5.25 -14.40 -11.95
CA SER A 396 -6.71 -14.44 -12.04
C SER A 396 -7.17 -15.91 -12.07
N TYR A 397 -8.45 -16.16 -11.82
CA TYR A 397 -9.07 -17.47 -12.09
C TYR A 397 -9.37 -17.69 -13.58
N THR A 398 -9.15 -16.67 -14.42
CA THR A 398 -9.17 -16.79 -15.87
C THR A 398 -7.82 -16.41 -16.48
N ASN A 399 -7.66 -16.62 -17.79
CA ASN A 399 -6.44 -16.28 -18.53
C ASN A 399 -6.72 -15.19 -19.55
N PHE A 400 -5.74 -14.29 -19.74
CA PHE A 400 -5.82 -13.22 -20.71
C PHE A 400 -4.68 -13.33 -21.73
N GLU A 401 -5.03 -13.19 -22.99
CA GLU A 401 -4.09 -13.17 -24.12
C GLU A 401 -4.04 -11.77 -24.73
N TYR A 402 -2.83 -11.32 -25.01
CA TYR A 402 -2.57 -10.03 -25.64
C TYR A 402 -2.30 -10.24 -27.14
N LYS A 403 -3.06 -9.56 -27.99
CA LYS A 403 -3.03 -9.69 -29.45
C LYS A 403 -3.03 -8.33 -30.12
N ASP A 404 -2.65 -8.31 -31.40
CA ASP A 404 -2.74 -7.15 -32.29
C ASP A 404 -2.12 -5.87 -31.70
N ILE A 405 -1.01 -6.02 -30.96
CA ILE A 405 -0.30 -4.88 -30.37
C ILE A 405 0.39 -4.12 -31.49
N ALA A 406 0.04 -2.85 -31.65
CA ALA A 406 0.57 -1.99 -32.70
C ALA A 406 0.73 -0.56 -32.20
N ILE A 407 1.73 0.13 -32.77
CA ILE A 407 1.89 1.58 -32.66
C ILE A 407 1.54 2.21 -34.01
N GLU A 408 0.94 3.40 -34.00
CA GLU A 408 0.56 4.07 -35.25
C GLU A 408 1.76 4.56 -36.06
N ASN A 409 2.80 5.05 -35.37
CA ASN A 409 4.04 5.52 -35.97
C ASN A 409 5.23 4.96 -35.16
N ASP A 410 6.22 4.42 -35.85
CA ASP A 410 7.49 3.95 -35.28
C ASP A 410 8.53 5.07 -35.15
N SER A 411 8.18 6.29 -35.54
CA SER A 411 9.00 7.49 -35.38
C SER A 411 8.11 8.69 -35.06
N ILE A 412 8.35 9.33 -33.91
CA ILE A 412 7.56 10.48 -33.41
C ILE A 412 8.49 11.63 -33.02
N ASN A 413 8.00 12.87 -33.01
CA ASN A 413 8.74 14.01 -32.46
C ASN A 413 8.48 14.16 -30.96
N ALA A 414 9.34 14.89 -30.24
CA ALA A 414 9.19 15.13 -28.80
C ALA A 414 7.86 15.81 -28.38
N ASP A 415 7.17 16.49 -29.30
CA ASP A 415 5.86 17.14 -29.07
C ASP A 415 4.66 16.26 -29.44
N ASP A 416 4.90 15.09 -30.06
CA ASP A 416 3.85 14.15 -30.48
C ASP A 416 3.42 13.24 -29.31
N SER A 417 2.50 12.31 -29.59
CA SER A 417 2.12 11.23 -28.68
C SER A 417 2.34 9.87 -29.34
N LEU A 418 2.81 8.90 -28.57
CA LEU A 418 2.84 7.50 -28.98
C LEU A 418 1.42 6.92 -28.83
N ASN A 419 0.77 6.68 -29.96
CA ASN A 419 -0.54 6.04 -30.01
C ASN A 419 -0.37 4.52 -30.15
N ILE A 420 -0.93 3.79 -29.21
CA ILE A 420 -0.82 2.35 -29.07
C ILE A 420 -2.23 1.77 -29.16
N SER A 421 -2.38 0.69 -29.92
CA SER A 421 -3.60 -0.13 -29.90
C SER A 421 -3.25 -1.58 -29.61
N LEU A 422 -4.12 -2.26 -28.87
CA LEU A 422 -4.01 -3.70 -28.64
C LEU A 422 -5.39 -4.33 -28.40
N THR A 423 -5.46 -5.65 -28.51
CA THR A 423 -6.62 -6.45 -28.17
C THR A 423 -6.27 -7.36 -26.99
N VAL A 424 -7.10 -7.35 -25.94
CA VAL A 424 -7.03 -8.32 -24.84
C VAL A 424 -8.18 -9.30 -24.98
N TYR A 425 -7.87 -10.59 -25.03
CA TYR A 425 -8.84 -11.67 -25.12
C TYR A 425 -8.86 -12.47 -23.83
N ASN A 426 -10.04 -12.66 -23.25
CA ASN A 426 -10.20 -13.57 -22.12
C ASN A 426 -10.36 -15.01 -22.66
N SER A 427 -9.30 -15.81 -22.54
CA SER A 427 -9.23 -17.16 -23.07
C SER A 427 -9.63 -18.26 -22.09
N GLY A 428 -9.97 -17.90 -20.85
CA GLY A 428 -10.46 -18.86 -19.85
C GLY A 428 -11.99 -18.90 -19.75
N ASP A 429 -12.47 -19.74 -18.83
CA ASP A 429 -13.90 -20.07 -18.67
C ASP A 429 -14.66 -19.13 -17.72
N LEU A 430 -13.98 -18.14 -17.15
CA LEU A 430 -14.57 -17.21 -16.18
C LEU A 430 -14.41 -15.77 -16.65
N ASP A 431 -15.41 -14.96 -16.34
CA ASP A 431 -15.32 -13.51 -16.45
C ASP A 431 -14.23 -12.99 -15.50
N GLY A 432 -13.54 -11.92 -15.89
CA GLY A 432 -12.48 -11.35 -15.06
C GLY A 432 -12.15 -9.92 -15.42
N GLN A 433 -11.41 -9.27 -14.52
CA GLN A 433 -10.80 -7.97 -14.78
C GLN A 433 -9.30 -8.15 -14.98
N GLU A 434 -8.72 -7.48 -15.98
CA GLU A 434 -7.29 -7.47 -16.24
C GLU A 434 -6.75 -6.04 -16.17
N VAL A 435 -5.54 -5.88 -15.60
CA VAL A 435 -4.81 -4.61 -15.62
C VAL A 435 -3.76 -4.68 -16.72
N VAL A 436 -4.01 -3.99 -17.82
CA VAL A 436 -3.06 -3.83 -18.93
C VAL A 436 -2.06 -2.76 -18.57
N GLN A 437 -0.77 -3.07 -18.65
CA GLN A 437 0.30 -2.19 -18.23
C GLN A 437 1.20 -1.84 -19.42
N VAL A 438 1.51 -0.57 -19.56
CA VAL A 438 2.33 -0.02 -20.64
C VAL A 438 3.59 0.61 -20.05
N TYR A 439 4.73 0.07 -20.44
CA TYR A 439 6.05 0.56 -20.04
C TYR A 439 6.82 1.09 -21.23
N VAL A 440 7.76 2.01 -20.98
CA VAL A 440 8.71 2.49 -21.98
C VAL A 440 10.12 2.41 -21.43
N SER A 441 11.04 1.92 -22.25
CA SER A 441 12.48 1.93 -22.03
C SER A 441 13.13 2.92 -22.98
N ASP A 442 14.02 3.74 -22.43
CA ASP A 442 14.98 4.52 -23.19
C ASP A 442 16.26 3.67 -23.34
N LEU A 443 16.68 3.36 -24.57
CA LEU A 443 17.82 2.48 -24.79
C LEU A 443 19.17 3.18 -24.61
N PHE A 444 19.22 4.48 -24.90
CA PHE A 444 20.44 5.27 -24.86
C PHE A 444 20.15 6.69 -24.40
N ALA A 445 20.66 7.03 -23.22
CA ALA A 445 20.53 8.36 -22.65
C ALA A 445 21.87 8.86 -22.12
N SER A 446 21.98 10.18 -21.95
CA SER A 446 23.15 10.84 -21.36
C SER A 446 23.42 10.45 -19.90
N ILE A 447 22.41 9.90 -19.21
CA ILE A 447 22.52 9.25 -17.90
C ILE A 447 21.96 7.84 -18.04
N SER A 448 22.57 6.87 -17.34
CA SER A 448 22.08 5.48 -17.31
C SER A 448 20.55 5.43 -17.08
N PRO A 449 19.76 4.98 -18.08
CA PRO A 449 18.31 4.98 -17.99
C PRO A 449 17.84 3.92 -16.99
N ASP A 450 16.60 4.04 -16.53
CA ASP A 450 15.93 2.91 -15.87
C ASP A 450 15.69 1.82 -16.92
N ASN A 451 15.75 0.54 -16.53
CA ASN A 451 15.50 -0.58 -17.46
C ASN A 451 14.17 -0.44 -18.21
N LYS A 452 13.14 0.12 -17.57
CA LYS A 452 11.82 0.49 -18.09
C LYS A 452 11.04 1.28 -17.04
N ARG A 453 10.05 2.06 -17.48
CA ARG A 453 9.15 2.84 -16.59
C ARG A 453 7.69 2.68 -17.00
N LEU A 454 6.80 2.48 -16.03
CA LEU A 454 5.36 2.47 -16.29
C LEU A 454 4.92 3.86 -16.78
N ARG A 455 4.21 3.93 -17.90
CA ARG A 455 3.74 5.18 -18.52
C ARG A 455 2.21 5.25 -18.63
N ALA A 456 1.54 4.11 -18.75
CA ALA A 456 0.09 4.04 -18.72
C ALA A 456 -0.39 2.67 -18.21
N PHE A 457 -1.63 2.61 -17.75
CA PHE A 457 -2.32 1.37 -17.48
C PHE A 457 -3.83 1.57 -17.64
N ASP A 458 -4.57 0.49 -17.89
CA ASP A 458 -6.04 0.49 -17.84
C ASP A 458 -6.52 -0.83 -17.22
N LYS A 459 -7.65 -0.77 -16.49
CA LYS A 459 -8.25 -1.94 -15.84
C LYS A 459 -9.58 -2.25 -16.51
N VAL A 460 -9.68 -3.43 -17.10
CA VAL A 460 -10.78 -3.77 -18.00
C VAL A 460 -11.46 -5.07 -17.62
N PHE A 461 -12.78 -5.02 -17.46
CA PHE A 461 -13.61 -6.22 -17.33
C PHE A 461 -13.84 -6.86 -18.71
N ILE A 462 -13.58 -8.16 -18.84
CA ILE A 462 -13.75 -8.93 -20.07
C ILE A 462 -14.44 -10.25 -19.72
N LYS A 463 -15.57 -10.55 -20.38
CA LYS A 463 -16.25 -11.82 -20.19
C LYS A 463 -15.47 -12.97 -20.81
N SER A 464 -15.69 -14.18 -20.33
CA SER A 464 -15.12 -15.39 -20.92
C SER A 464 -15.42 -15.45 -22.42
N GLY A 465 -14.38 -15.71 -23.24
CA GLY A 465 -14.50 -15.79 -24.70
C GLY A 465 -14.70 -14.46 -25.42
N GLU A 466 -14.67 -13.31 -24.72
CA GLU A 466 -14.74 -11.99 -25.35
C GLU A 466 -13.36 -11.32 -25.47
N SER A 467 -13.27 -10.37 -26.39
CA SER A 467 -12.10 -9.49 -26.56
C SER A 467 -12.46 -8.03 -26.33
N LYS A 468 -11.52 -7.26 -25.80
CA LYS A 468 -11.59 -5.80 -25.75
C LYS A 468 -10.41 -5.17 -26.46
N LYS A 469 -10.69 -4.22 -27.35
CA LYS A 469 -9.68 -3.37 -27.98
C LYS A 469 -9.42 -2.15 -27.11
N LEU A 470 -8.16 -1.86 -26.84
CA LEU A 470 -7.70 -0.75 -26.02
C LEU A 470 -6.83 0.19 -26.83
N PHE A 471 -6.85 1.45 -26.42
CA PHE A 471 -6.09 2.53 -27.04
C PHE A 471 -5.43 3.35 -25.94
N PHE A 472 -4.12 3.55 -26.07
CA PHE A 472 -3.35 4.46 -25.22
C PHE A 472 -2.76 5.56 -26.09
N SER A 473 -2.77 6.79 -25.60
CA SER A 473 -2.06 7.91 -26.21
C SER A 473 -1.17 8.51 -25.15
N ILE A 474 0.15 8.33 -25.31
CA ILE A 474 1.14 8.75 -24.33
C ILE A 474 1.98 9.88 -24.90
N PRO A 475 1.91 11.10 -24.35
CA PRO A 475 2.75 12.21 -24.79
C PRO A 475 4.25 11.86 -24.71
N ALA A 476 5.02 12.17 -25.75
CA ALA A 476 6.46 11.86 -25.76
C ALA A 476 7.24 12.56 -24.63
N LYS A 477 6.77 13.75 -24.18
CA LYS A 477 7.28 14.43 -22.98
C LYS A 477 7.25 13.56 -21.71
N ASP A 478 6.35 12.57 -21.63
CA ASP A 478 6.25 11.68 -20.46
C ASP A 478 7.36 10.61 -20.48
N PHE A 479 8.11 10.48 -21.58
CA PHE A 479 9.32 9.66 -21.66
C PHE A 479 10.54 10.38 -21.09
N SER A 480 10.40 11.66 -20.74
CA SER A 480 11.51 12.45 -20.23
C SER A 480 12.14 11.91 -18.95
N PHE A 481 13.40 12.27 -18.76
CA PHE A 481 14.13 12.11 -17.51
C PHE A 481 14.77 13.44 -17.08
N VAL A 482 15.22 13.49 -15.82
CA VAL A 482 15.93 14.66 -15.28
C VAL A 482 17.42 14.48 -15.53
N ASN A 483 18.00 15.34 -16.38
CA ASN A 483 19.41 15.28 -16.74
C ASN A 483 20.34 15.92 -15.68
N LEU A 484 21.65 15.99 -15.97
CA LEU A 484 22.66 16.53 -15.03
C LEU A 484 22.49 18.03 -14.72
N GLU A 485 21.81 18.78 -15.61
CA GLU A 485 21.46 20.18 -15.39
C GLU A 485 20.14 20.37 -14.64
N ASN A 486 19.52 19.29 -14.14
CA ASN A 486 18.21 19.27 -13.49
C ASN A 486 17.06 19.73 -14.41
N LYS A 487 17.13 19.42 -15.70
CA LYS A 487 16.08 19.72 -16.67
C LYS A 487 15.39 18.43 -17.11
N TYR A 488 14.06 18.48 -17.26
CA TYR A 488 13.32 17.45 -17.97
C TYR A 488 13.68 17.52 -19.44
N VAL A 489 14.20 16.42 -19.97
CA VAL A 489 14.57 16.30 -21.38
C VAL A 489 14.06 14.98 -21.93
N VAL A 490 13.67 15.00 -23.20
CA VAL A 490 13.52 13.81 -24.04
C VAL A 490 14.66 13.90 -25.03
N GLU A 491 15.56 12.92 -25.00
CA GLU A 491 16.68 12.87 -25.95
C GLU A 491 16.22 12.14 -27.21
N SER A 492 16.72 12.57 -28.37
CA SER A 492 16.47 11.82 -29.61
C SER A 492 17.20 10.49 -29.54
N GLY A 493 16.50 9.39 -29.82
CA GLY A 493 17.05 8.06 -29.66
C GLY A 493 16.04 6.94 -29.84
N ASP A 494 16.54 5.72 -29.68
CA ASP A 494 15.77 4.50 -29.75
C ASP A 494 15.07 4.22 -28.41
N PHE A 495 13.78 3.93 -28.48
CA PHE A 495 12.96 3.55 -27.34
C PHE A 495 12.31 2.19 -27.60
N THR A 496 11.94 1.50 -26.53
CA THR A 496 11.14 0.27 -26.60
C THR A 496 9.86 0.44 -25.79
N LEU A 497 8.73 0.28 -26.46
CA LEU A 497 7.42 0.09 -25.84
C LEU A 497 7.32 -1.34 -25.33
N HIS A 498 6.80 -1.54 -24.13
CA HIS A 498 6.47 -2.85 -23.58
C HIS A 498 5.01 -2.88 -23.09
N VAL A 499 4.27 -3.94 -23.44
CA VAL A 499 2.87 -4.11 -23.04
C VAL A 499 2.65 -5.52 -22.48
N GLY A 500 1.92 -5.63 -21.38
CA GLY A 500 1.53 -6.93 -20.80
C GLY A 500 0.80 -6.80 -19.47
N GLY A 501 0.54 -7.95 -18.84
CA GLY A 501 -0.21 -8.05 -17.59
C GLY A 501 0.64 -7.96 -16.31
N ASN A 502 1.97 -7.85 -16.44
CA ASN A 502 2.93 -7.62 -15.36
C ASN A 502 4.27 -7.08 -15.91
N SER A 503 5.22 -6.68 -15.06
CA SER A 503 6.49 -6.08 -15.49
C SER A 503 7.53 -7.04 -16.05
N LYS A 504 7.21 -8.32 -16.27
CA LYS A 504 8.14 -9.35 -16.76
C LYS A 504 7.66 -10.00 -18.06
N ASP A 505 6.40 -10.38 -18.12
CA ASP A 505 5.78 -11.04 -19.27
C ASP A 505 5.23 -9.98 -20.23
N LEU A 506 6.12 -9.43 -21.07
CA LEU A 506 5.86 -8.26 -21.90
C LEU A 506 6.10 -8.55 -23.39
N THR A 507 5.24 -8.00 -24.24
CA THR A 507 5.51 -7.88 -25.67
C THR A 507 6.11 -6.51 -25.96
N SER A 508 7.15 -6.48 -26.80
CA SER A 508 7.97 -5.29 -27.02
C SER A 508 7.92 -4.81 -28.47
N ILE A 509 7.86 -3.50 -28.68
CA ILE A 509 7.93 -2.86 -30.00
C ILE A 509 8.91 -1.69 -29.91
N ASN A 510 9.87 -1.62 -30.84
CA ASN A 510 10.82 -0.52 -30.90
C ASN A 510 10.24 0.66 -31.67
N PHE A 511 10.59 1.87 -31.27
CA PHE A 511 10.26 3.11 -31.96
C PHE A 511 11.34 4.17 -31.72
N PHE A 512 11.32 5.25 -32.48
CA PHE A 512 12.32 6.32 -32.42
C PHE A 512 11.68 7.65 -32.03
N VAL A 513 12.33 8.41 -31.15
CA VAL A 513 11.95 9.80 -30.85
C VAL A 513 12.95 10.76 -31.51
N ARG A 514 12.44 11.73 -32.29
CA ARG A 514 13.22 12.75 -32.99
C ARG A 514 13.43 14.02 -32.19
#